data_AF-A0A8H5MAN2-F1
#
_entry.id   AF-A0A8H5MAN2-F1
#
_cell.length_a   1.000
_cell.length_b   1.000
_cell.length_c   1.000
_cell.angle_alpha   90.00
_cell.angle_beta   90.00
_cell.angle_gamma   90.00
#
_symmetry.space_group_name_H-M   'P 1'
#
loop_
_entity.id
_entity.type
_entity.pdbx_description
1 polymer ?
#
loop_
_entity_poly.entity_id
_entity_poly.type
_entity_poly.pdbx_seq_one_letter_code
_entity_poly.pdbx_strand_id
1 'polypeptide(L)'
;MDMESFVRRQTEHGIKKTSIEIAIYSYSHKDGAFSALGDSGAIVVDAKGRIVGMIVAGAGGLEENDVTYLTPYWWIEEQMKKVFPDCFLYETVNN
;
A
#
# COMPACT_ATOMS: atom_id res chain seq x y z
N MET A 1 -3.94 13.84 10.70
CA MET A 1 -2.70 13.39 10.05
C MET A 1 -3.14 13.06 8.64
N ASP A 2 -2.84 13.96 7.72
CA ASP A 2 -3.21 13.79 6.33
C ASP A 2 -2.10 12.95 5.69
N MET A 3 -2.46 11.79 5.16
CA MET A 3 -1.53 10.92 4.43
C MET A 3 -1.56 11.35 2.97
N GLU A 4 -0.43 11.85 2.48
CA GLU A 4 -0.27 12.20 1.08
C GLU A 4 0.09 10.94 0.29
N SER A 5 -0.67 10.67 -0.78
CA SER A 5 -0.35 9.65 -1.76
C SER A 5 0.24 10.30 -3.02
N PHE A 6 1.23 9.69 -3.64
CA PHE A 6 1.77 10.12 -4.93
C PHE A 6 1.29 9.19 -6.06
N VAL A 7 1.34 9.73 -7.27
CA VAL A 7 1.01 9.00 -8.48
C VAL A 7 2.28 8.62 -9.21
N ARG A 8 2.63 7.34 -9.24
CA ARG A 8 3.75 6.84 -10.05
C ARG A 8 3.23 6.44 -11.43
N ARG A 9 3.92 6.93 -12.48
CA ARG A 9 3.69 6.48 -13.86
C ARG A 9 4.80 5.52 -14.23
N GLN A 10 4.49 4.23 -14.32
CA GLN A 10 5.41 3.24 -14.84
C GLN A 10 5.18 3.05 -16.33
N THR A 11 6.28 3.00 -17.09
CA THR A 11 6.26 2.66 -18.51
C THR A 11 6.96 1.32 -18.68
N GLU A 12 6.25 0.23 -18.37
CA GLU A 12 6.75 -1.12 -18.63
C GLU A 12 6.16 -1.62 -19.95
N HIS A 13 7.03 -1.98 -20.89
CA HIS A 13 6.67 -2.56 -22.20
C HIS A 13 5.61 -1.77 -23.00
N GLY A 14 5.61 -0.43 -22.88
CA GLY A 14 4.68 0.45 -23.60
C GLY A 14 3.30 0.60 -22.94
N ILE A 15 3.03 -0.07 -21.82
CA ILE A 15 1.80 0.09 -21.05
C ILE A 15 2.03 1.16 -19.98
N LYS A 16 1.31 2.28 -20.09
CA LYS A 16 1.28 3.31 -19.05
C LYS A 16 0.40 2.80 -17.90
N LYS A 17 1.02 2.47 -16.78
CA LYS A 17 0.30 2.16 -15.54
C LYS A 17 0.45 3.34 -14.57
N THR A 18 -0.69 3.81 -14.08
CA THR A 18 -0.77 4.84 -13.05
C THR A 18 -1.10 4.12 -11.75
N SER A 19 -0.20 4.15 -10.76
CA SER A 19 -0.45 3.67 -9.41
C SER A 19 -0.56 4.84 -8.44
N ILE A 20 -1.53 4.76 -7.52
CA ILE A 20 -1.64 5.66 -6.36
C ILE A 20 -0.96 4.93 -5.22
N GLU A 21 0.05 5.54 -4.62
CA GLU A 21 0.92 4.89 -3.63
C GLU A 21 1.10 5.76 -2.39
N ILE A 22 1.21 5.10 -1.23
CA ILE A 22 1.69 5.69 0.03
C ILE A 22 3.11 5.19 0.25
N ALA A 23 4.07 6.09 0.39
CA ALA A 23 5.43 5.74 0.77
C ALA A 23 5.54 5.65 2.28
N ILE A 24 6.16 4.57 2.74
CA ILE A 24 6.58 4.39 4.11
C ILE A 24 8.09 4.48 4.15
N TYR A 25 8.56 5.40 4.99
CA TYR A 25 9.97 5.57 5.31
C TYR A 25 10.23 5.05 6.72
N SER A 26 11.39 4.43 6.91
CA SER A 26 11.89 4.18 8.26
C SER A 26 12.07 5.50 9.00
N TYR A 27 11.83 5.48 10.31
CA TYR A 27 11.93 6.69 11.13
C TYR A 27 13.39 7.21 11.17
N SER A 28 14.36 6.30 11.16
CA SER A 28 15.77 6.60 11.05
C SER A 28 16.52 5.60 10.18
N HIS A 29 17.69 6.02 9.70
CA HIS A 29 18.62 5.17 8.94
C HIS A 29 19.18 3.96 9.72
N LYS A 30 18.80 3.79 11.00
CA LYS A 30 19.23 2.68 11.86
C LYS A 30 18.15 1.63 12.09
N ASP A 31 16.90 1.93 11.72
CA ASP A 31 15.76 1.06 12.00
C ASP A 31 15.58 -0.03 10.93
N GLY A 32 16.39 0.01 9.86
CA GLY A 32 16.33 -0.93 8.74
C GLY A 32 15.11 -0.71 7.83
N ALA A 33 14.91 -1.66 6.93
CA ALA A 33 13.77 -1.68 6.01
C ALA A 33 12.44 -1.91 6.75
N PHE A 34 11.38 -1.23 6.31
CA PHE A 34 10.04 -1.44 6.87
C PHE A 34 9.42 -2.78 6.44
N SER A 35 9.78 -3.27 5.25
CA SER A 35 9.32 -4.57 4.71
C SER A 35 10.46 -5.30 3.99
N ALA A 36 10.30 -6.60 3.79
CA ALA A 36 11.26 -7.45 3.10
C ALA A 36 10.62 -8.27 1.97
N LEU A 37 11.46 -8.99 1.22
CA LEU A 37 11.00 -9.95 0.22
C LEU A 37 10.06 -10.99 0.86
N GLY A 38 8.85 -11.08 0.33
CA GLY A 38 7.81 -11.97 0.84
C GLY A 38 6.63 -11.24 1.51
N ASP A 39 6.80 -9.97 1.91
CA ASP A 39 5.73 -9.18 2.53
C ASP A 39 4.73 -8.60 1.52
N SER A 40 4.95 -8.81 0.22
CA SER A 40 4.02 -8.39 -0.84
C SER A 40 2.62 -8.95 -0.60
N GLY A 41 1.62 -8.07 -0.60
CA GLY A 41 0.23 -8.42 -0.30
C GLY A 41 -0.15 -8.28 1.18
N ALA A 42 0.81 -8.05 2.09
CA ALA A 42 0.49 -7.80 3.49
C ALA A 42 -0.25 -6.46 3.66
N ILE A 43 -1.16 -6.43 4.63
CA ILE A 43 -1.92 -5.23 5.00
C ILE A 43 -1.17 -4.47 6.10
N VAL A 44 -0.99 -3.18 5.89
CA VAL A 44 -0.46 -2.27 6.91
C VAL A 44 -1.61 -1.60 7.64
N VAL A 45 -1.56 -1.64 8.98
CA VAL A 45 -2.53 -1.00 9.88
C VAL A 45 -1.86 0.06 10.72
N ASP A 46 -2.59 1.11 11.08
CA ASP A 46 -2.12 2.12 12.02
C ASP A 46 -2.30 1.68 13.49
N ALA A 47 -1.81 2.49 14.44
CA ALA A 47 -1.91 2.22 15.87
C ALA A 47 -3.36 2.13 16.41
N LYS A 48 -4.37 2.51 15.62
CA LYS A 48 -5.79 2.38 15.95
C LYS A 48 -6.44 1.18 15.27
N GLY A 49 -5.67 0.35 14.56
CA GLY A 49 -6.16 -0.81 13.81
C GLY A 49 -6.83 -0.45 12.49
N ARG A 50 -6.69 0.78 11.98
CA ARG A 50 -7.26 1.18 10.68
C ARG A 50 -6.32 0.77 9.56
N ILE A 51 -6.88 0.21 8.48
CA ILE A 51 -6.09 -0.16 7.31
C ILE A 51 -5.57 1.09 6.60
N VAL A 52 -4.26 1.14 6.37
CA VAL A 52 -3.60 2.17 5.57
C VAL A 52 -3.56 1.76 4.10
N GLY A 53 -3.08 0.55 3.84
CA GLY A 53 -2.92 0.03 2.49
C GLY A 53 -2.27 -1.34 2.45
N MET A 54 -2.02 -1.83 1.24
CA MET A 54 -1.41 -3.13 0.98
C MET A 54 -0.01 -2.96 0.37
N ILE A 55 0.97 -3.72 0.87
CA ILE A 55 2.35 -3.69 0.36
C ILE A 55 2.40 -4.23 -1.07
N VAL A 56 2.95 -3.44 -2.00
CA VAL A 56 3.09 -3.86 -3.41
C VAL A 56 4.54 -3.94 -3.84
N ALA A 57 5.39 -3.03 -3.34
CA ALA A 57 6.79 -3.00 -3.69
C ALA A 57 7.62 -2.37 -2.58
N GLY A 58 8.92 -2.69 -2.56
CA GLY A 58 9.95 -1.91 -1.92
C GLY A 58 10.86 -1.28 -2.97
N ALA A 59 11.49 -0.16 -2.66
CA ALA A 59 12.62 0.34 -3.43
C ALA A 59 13.70 0.87 -2.48
N GLY A 60 14.90 0.32 -2.60
CA GLY A 60 16.06 0.67 -1.81
C GLY A 60 17.19 -0.29 -2.15
N GLY A 61 18.34 0.23 -2.57
CA GLY A 61 19.53 -0.59 -2.83
C GLY A 61 20.44 -0.75 -1.61
N LEU A 62 20.20 0.04 -0.56
CA LEU A 62 20.93 0.11 0.70
C LEU A 62 19.90 0.23 1.83
N GLU A 63 20.08 -0.51 2.91
CA GLU A 63 19.11 -0.56 4.04
C GLU A 63 18.82 0.81 4.66
N GLU A 64 19.71 1.76 4.46
CA GLU A 64 19.60 3.13 5.00
C GLU A 64 18.53 3.96 4.29
N ASN A 65 18.14 3.64 3.05
CA ASN A 65 17.18 4.41 2.26
C ASN A 65 16.11 3.50 1.63
N ASP A 66 15.61 2.54 2.40
CA ASP A 66 14.52 1.68 1.94
C ASP A 66 13.16 2.38 2.04
N VAL A 67 12.40 2.31 0.95
CA VAL A 67 11.05 2.85 0.86
C VAL A 67 10.10 1.71 0.56
N THR A 68 9.12 1.50 1.43
CA THR A 68 8.02 0.57 1.17
C THR A 68 6.85 1.32 0.54
N TYR A 69 6.27 0.76 -0.52
CA TYR A 69 5.14 1.33 -1.25
C TYR A 69 3.87 0.54 -0.98
N LEU A 70 2.85 1.25 -0.51
CA LEU A 70 1.51 0.71 -0.33
C LEU A 70 0.58 1.20 -1.41
N THR A 71 -0.32 0.35 -1.90
CA THR A 71 -1.55 0.83 -2.55
C THR A 71 -2.56 1.17 -1.45
N PRO A 72 -3.13 2.40 -1.42
CA PRO A 72 -4.10 2.78 -0.40
C PRO A 72 -5.33 1.87 -0.39
N TYR A 73 -5.82 1.55 0.81
CA TYR A 73 -6.96 0.63 0.93
C TYR A 73 -8.25 1.17 0.34
N TRP A 74 -8.53 2.48 0.49
CA TRP A 74 -9.71 3.10 -0.11
C TRP A 74 -9.76 2.87 -1.63
N TRP A 75 -8.61 2.93 -2.31
CA TRP A 75 -8.52 2.70 -3.74
C TRP A 75 -8.73 1.23 -4.09
N ILE A 76 -8.16 0.32 -3.29
CA ILE A 76 -8.36 -1.14 -3.43
C ILE A 76 -9.85 -1.46 -3.29
N GLU A 77 -10.51 -0.95 -2.26
CA GLU A 77 -11.93 -1.15 -2.02
C GLU A 77 -12.79 -0.63 -3.18
N GLU A 78 -12.48 0.55 -3.70
CA GLU A 78 -13.14 1.10 -4.90
C GLU A 78 -12.98 0.20 -6.12
N GLN A 79 -11.80 -0.38 -6.36
CA GLN A 79 -11.59 -1.28 -7.49
C GLN A 79 -12.28 -2.63 -7.29
N MET A 80 -12.23 -3.17 -6.07
CA MET A 80 -12.88 -4.43 -5.72
C MET A 80 -14.39 -4.33 -5.90
N LYS A 81 -15.02 -3.25 -5.40
CA LYS A 81 -16.47 -3.04 -5.53
C LYS A 81 -16.95 -2.86 -6.96
N LYS A 82 -16.10 -2.43 -7.89
CA LYS A 82 -16.46 -2.39 -9.34
C LYS A 82 -16.66 -3.78 -9.92
N VAL A 83 -15.96 -4.78 -9.40
CA VAL A 83 -16.01 -6.18 -9.88
C VAL A 83 -16.95 -7.02 -9.01
N PHE A 84 -16.94 -6.77 -7.70
CA PHE A 84 -17.71 -7.48 -6.69
C PHE A 84 -18.47 -6.47 -5.81
N PRO A 85 -19.63 -5.95 -6.27
CA PRO A 85 -20.36 -4.90 -5.55
C PRO A 85 -20.73 -5.27 -4.10
N ASP A 86 -20.97 -6.56 -3.86
CA ASP A 86 -21.37 -7.10 -2.56
C ASP A 86 -20.17 -7.67 -1.77
N CYS A 87 -18.93 -7.29 -2.10
CA CYS A 87 -17.78 -7.64 -1.27
C CYS A 87 -17.68 -6.70 -0.07
N PHE A 88 -17.48 -7.31 1.11
CA PHE A 88 -17.26 -6.58 2.36
C PHE A 88 -15.98 -7.09 3.00
N LEU A 89 -15.20 -6.16 3.56
CA LEU A 89 -13.99 -6.51 4.30
C LEU A 89 -14.28 -7.31 5.57
N TYR A 90 -15.40 -6.99 6.21
CA TYR A 90 -15.90 -7.65 7.41
C TYR A 90 -17.26 -8.26 7.12
N GLU A 91 -17.63 -9.26 7.90
CA GLU A 91 -18.99 -9.78 7.86
C GLU A 91 -20.01 -8.66 8.11
N THR A 92 -21.01 -8.58 7.25
CA THR A 92 -22.14 -7.68 7.44
C THR A 92 -23.13 -8.35 8.38
N VAL A 93 -23.36 -7.74 9.54
CA VAL A 93 -24.45 -8.15 10.43
C VAL A 93 -25.71 -7.48 9.91
N ASN A 94 -26.63 -8.27 9.35
CA ASN A 94 -27.96 -7.76 8.99
C ASN A 94 -28.71 -7.43 10.29
N ASN A 95 -29.03 -6.14 10.48
CA ASN A 95 -29.98 -5.68 11.50
C ASN A 95 -31.42 -5.77 10.98
#